data_AF-A0A8H5XIT7-F1
#
_entry.id   AF-A0A8H5XIT7-F1
#
_cell.length_a   1.000
_cell.length_b   1.000
_cell.length_c   1.000
_cell.angle_alpha   90.00
_cell.angle_beta   90.00
_cell.angle_gamma   90.00
#
_symmetry.space_group_name_H-M   'P 1'
#
loop_
_entity.id
_entity.type
_entity.pdbx_description
1 polymer ?
#
loop_
_entity_poly.entity_id
_entity_poly.type
_entity_poly.pdbx_seq_one_letter_code
_entity_poly.pdbx_strand_id
1 'polypeptide(L)'
;MAPFKAVIVGGGLAGSCLANGLLNKAKDPIDVIVFERDKQGSNREGYQIRLGASALVGFRACLTADQYQGLLRCFGRSGGVVSSAPAIFNKEMKLLLDLGQIPAYDKSAPIGRGRLRDFLHS
;
A
#
# COMPACT_ATOMS: atom_id res chain seq x y z
N MET A 1 27.15 -14.22 16.64
CA MET A 1 25.76 -13.89 17.08
C MET A 1 24.79 -14.54 16.12
N ALA A 2 23.72 -15.16 16.61
CA ALA A 2 22.64 -15.60 15.73
C ALA A 2 21.95 -14.36 15.13
N PRO A 3 21.49 -14.42 13.86
CA PRO A 3 20.78 -13.31 13.24
C PRO A 3 19.52 -12.97 14.05
N PHE A 4 19.23 -11.68 14.19
CA PHE A 4 18.00 -11.24 14.85
C PHE A 4 16.80 -11.77 14.07
N LYS A 5 15.83 -12.35 14.79
CA LYS A 5 14.64 -12.96 14.19
C LYS A 5 13.40 -12.14 14.52
N ALA A 6 12.70 -11.69 13.48
CA ALA A 6 11.47 -10.94 13.58
C ALA A 6 10.29 -11.80 13.10
N VAL A 7 9.25 -11.88 13.94
CA VAL A 7 7.99 -12.54 13.60
C VAL A 7 6.91 -11.48 13.44
N ILE A 8 6.25 -11.48 12.28
CA ILE A 8 5.15 -10.56 11.94
C ILE A 8 3.87 -11.37 11.89
N VAL A 9 2.88 -11.00 12.71
CA VAL A 9 1.55 -11.59 12.68
C VAL A 9 0.65 -10.72 11.80
N GLY A 10 0.27 -11.26 10.65
CA GLY A 10 -0.52 -10.61 9.61
C GLY A 10 0.30 -10.29 8.35
N GLY A 11 0.00 -10.98 7.25
CA GLY A 11 0.55 -10.78 5.91
C GLY A 11 -0.30 -9.84 5.05
N GLY A 12 -1.03 -8.92 5.69
CA GLY A 12 -1.71 -7.83 5.00
C GLY A 12 -0.75 -6.75 4.51
N LEU A 13 -1.29 -5.64 4.00
CA LEU A 13 -0.50 -4.57 3.38
C LEU A 13 0.62 -4.02 4.28
N ALA A 14 0.31 -3.72 5.54
CA ALA A 14 1.28 -3.15 6.48
C ALA A 14 2.34 -4.18 6.91
N GLY A 15 1.94 -5.42 7.22
CA GLY A 15 2.87 -6.47 7.62
C GLY A 15 3.84 -6.85 6.50
N SER A 16 3.36 -6.95 5.27
CA SER A 16 4.23 -7.19 4.10
C SER A 16 5.13 -6.00 3.78
N CYS A 17 4.65 -4.77 3.94
CA CYS A 17 5.50 -3.58 3.83
C CYS A 17 6.60 -3.58 4.90
N LEU A 18 6.29 -3.89 6.16
CA LEU A 18 7.26 -4.00 7.24
C LEU A 18 8.30 -5.10 6.98
N ALA A 19 7.85 -6.27 6.52
CA ALA A 19 8.73 -7.37 6.16
C ALA A 19 9.76 -6.94 5.10
N ASN A 20 9.30 -6.27 4.03
CA ASN A 20 10.18 -5.67 3.04
C ASN A 20 11.17 -4.67 3.65
N GLY A 21 10.72 -3.82 4.57
CA GLY A 21 11.62 -2.87 5.24
C GLY A 21 12.72 -3.54 6.05
N LEU A 22 12.37 -4.57 6.83
CA LEU A 22 13.35 -5.34 7.60
C LEU A 22 14.34 -6.06 6.68
N LEU A 23 13.89 -6.62 5.55
CA LEU A 23 14.75 -7.32 4.60
C LEU A 23 15.65 -6.37 3.80
N ASN A 24 15.11 -5.23 3.35
CA ASN A 24 15.79 -4.34 2.40
C ASN A 24 16.66 -3.26 3.07
N LYS A 25 16.36 -2.87 4.32
CA LYS A 25 16.91 -1.65 4.93
C LYS A 25 17.60 -1.87 6.26
N ALA A 26 17.49 -3.06 6.86
CA ALA A 26 18.24 -3.36 8.05
C ALA A 26 19.74 -3.28 7.78
N LYS A 27 20.50 -2.75 8.75
CA LYS A 27 21.97 -2.66 8.65
C LYS A 27 22.62 -4.04 8.69
N ASP A 28 22.05 -4.93 9.50
CA ASP A 28 22.45 -6.31 9.65
C ASP A 28 21.32 -7.23 9.15
N PRO A 29 21.63 -8.43 8.64
CA PRO A 29 20.60 -9.38 8.20
C PRO A 29 19.61 -9.75 9.31
N ILE A 30 18.32 -9.68 9.00
CA ILE A 30 17.22 -10.09 9.88
C ILE A 30 16.49 -11.29 9.26
N ASP A 31 16.30 -12.35 10.05
CA ASP A 31 15.43 -13.47 9.68
C ASP A 31 13.97 -13.07 9.93
N VAL A 32 13.19 -12.90 8.84
CA VAL A 32 11.80 -12.43 8.92
C VAL A 32 10.84 -13.56 8.59
N ILE A 33 9.89 -13.83 9.50
CA ILE A 33 8.79 -14.77 9.26
C ILE A 33 7.46 -14.04 9.39
N VAL A 34 6.59 -14.22 8.40
CA VAL A 34 5.23 -13.66 8.40
C VAL A 34 4.22 -14.79 8.56
N PHE A 35 3.35 -14.68 9.57
CA PHE A 35 2.22 -15.58 9.76
C PHE A 35 0.93 -14.89 9.33
N GLU A 36 0.26 -15.43 8.32
CA GLU A 36 -1.05 -14.96 7.87
C GLU A 36 -2.10 -16.05 8.13
N ARG A 37 -3.27 -15.64 8.62
CA ARG A 37 -4.39 -16.55 8.89
C ARG A 37 -5.08 -16.97 7.60
N ASP A 38 -5.24 -16.05 6.66
CA ASP A 38 -5.88 -16.33 5.39
C ASP A 38 -4.94 -17.17 4.50
N LYS A 39 -5.50 -18.14 3.74
CA LYS A 39 -4.70 -18.90 2.76
C LYS A 39 -4.15 -17.95 1.68
N GLN A 40 -2.98 -18.30 1.16
CA GLN A 40 -2.41 -17.65 -0.01
C GLN A 40 -3.41 -17.71 -1.17
N GLY A 41 -3.59 -16.59 -1.89
CA GLY A 41 -4.58 -16.50 -2.98
C GLY A 41 -6.03 -16.32 -2.53
N SER A 42 -6.31 -16.02 -1.26
CA SER A 42 -7.68 -15.67 -0.82
C SER A 42 -8.20 -14.39 -1.51
N ASN A 43 -9.33 -14.50 -2.22
CA ASN A 43 -9.90 -13.48 -3.12
C ASN A 43 -10.65 -12.32 -2.42
N ARG A 44 -10.00 -11.62 -1.49
CA ARG A 44 -10.57 -10.39 -0.86
C ARG A 44 -10.06 -9.11 -1.54
N GLU A 45 -10.22 -9.01 -2.85
CA GLU A 45 -9.47 -8.04 -3.68
C GLU A 45 -10.32 -7.15 -4.59
N GLY A 46 -11.65 -7.28 -4.55
CA GLY A 46 -12.56 -6.61 -5.50
C GLY A 46 -12.75 -5.10 -5.32
N TYR A 47 -11.86 -4.39 -4.62
CA TYR A 47 -11.99 -2.95 -4.39
C TYR A 47 -10.65 -2.20 -4.47
N GLN A 48 -10.77 -0.89 -4.71
CA GLN A 48 -9.65 0.04 -4.68
C GLN A 48 -9.54 0.70 -3.31
N ILE A 49 -8.30 0.96 -2.89
CA ILE A 49 -7.99 1.85 -1.78
C ILE A 49 -7.30 3.10 -2.32
N ARG A 50 -7.30 4.18 -1.55
CA ARG A 50 -6.57 5.39 -1.89
C ARG A 50 -5.45 5.61 -0.88
N LEU A 51 -4.25 5.88 -1.37
CA LEU A 51 -3.07 6.08 -0.53
C LEU A 51 -2.57 7.52 -0.65
N GLY A 52 -2.36 8.15 0.50
CA GLY A 52 -1.83 9.51 0.61
C GLY A 52 -0.33 9.54 0.87
N ALA A 53 0.19 10.73 1.21
CA ALA A 53 1.61 10.97 1.41
C ALA A 53 2.25 10.05 2.46
N SER A 54 1.58 9.81 3.59
CA SER A 54 2.10 8.96 4.67
C SER A 54 2.38 7.52 4.24
N ALA A 55 1.52 6.95 3.39
CA ALA A 55 1.74 5.62 2.83
C ALA A 55 2.97 5.62 1.89
N LEU A 56 3.13 6.64 1.06
CA LEU A 56 4.29 6.78 0.18
C LEU A 56 5.60 6.95 0.96
N VAL A 57 5.57 7.62 2.12
CA VAL A 57 6.72 7.69 3.03
C VAL A 57 7.06 6.30 3.56
N GLY A 58 6.06 5.54 4.04
CA GLY A 58 6.25 4.17 4.49
C GLY A 58 6.84 3.25 3.41
N PHE A 59 6.32 3.32 2.18
CA PHE A 59 6.85 2.53 1.08
C PHE A 59 8.29 2.89 0.73
N ARG A 60 8.64 4.19 0.67
CA ARG A 60 10.05 4.60 0.46
C ARG A 60 10.98 4.10 1.55
N ALA A 61 10.49 4.11 2.79
CA ALA A 61 11.25 3.63 3.93
C ALA A 61 11.43 2.11 3.93
N CYS A 62 10.59 1.35 3.22
CA CYS A 62 10.61 -0.12 3.26
C CYS A 62 11.10 -0.80 1.97
N LEU A 63 10.86 -0.18 0.81
CA LEU A 63 11.15 -0.77 -0.50
C LEU A 63 12.52 -0.33 -1.02
N THR A 64 13.12 -1.14 -1.89
CA THR A 64 14.25 -0.68 -2.73
C THR A 64 13.80 0.43 -3.67
N ALA A 65 14.75 1.17 -4.26
CA ALA A 65 14.42 2.22 -5.22
C ALA A 65 13.62 1.65 -6.41
N ASP A 66 14.03 0.50 -6.94
CA ASP A 66 13.37 -0.16 -8.07
C ASP A 66 11.99 -0.69 -7.71
N GLN A 67 11.84 -1.31 -6.54
CA GLN A 67 10.52 -1.71 -6.03
C GLN A 67 9.61 -0.50 -5.86
N TYR A 68 10.09 0.61 -5.30
CA TYR A 68 9.28 1.81 -5.13
C TYR A 68 8.84 2.38 -6.49
N GLN A 69 9.73 2.45 -7.48
CA GLN A 69 9.36 2.89 -8.83
C GLN A 69 8.38 1.93 -9.51
N GLY A 70 8.54 0.62 -9.31
CA GLY A 70 7.59 -0.40 -9.76
C GLY A 70 6.20 -0.19 -9.14
N LEU A 71 6.15 0.04 -7.84
CA LEU A 71 4.91 0.28 -7.10
C LEU A 71 4.17 1.51 -7.61
N LEU A 72 4.87 2.61 -7.94
CA LEU A 72 4.22 3.82 -8.45
C LEU A 72 3.44 3.56 -9.75
N ARG A 73 3.90 2.61 -10.58
CA ARG A 73 3.20 2.17 -11.80
C ARG A 73 1.96 1.32 -11.52
N CYS A 74 1.75 0.89 -10.27
CA CYS A 74 0.58 0.12 -9.88
C CYS A 74 -0.66 0.96 -9.60
N PHE A 75 -0.49 2.27 -9.35
CA PHE A 75 -1.60 3.18 -9.16
C PHE A 75 -2.38 3.40 -10.47
N GLY A 76 -3.65 3.85 -10.38
CA GLY A 76 -4.55 4.04 -11.54
C GLY A 76 -4.09 5.10 -12.55
N ARG A 77 -4.90 5.49 -13.55
CA ARG A 77 -4.53 6.58 -14.49
C ARG A 77 -4.38 7.96 -13.83
N SER A 78 -4.88 8.13 -12.61
CA SER A 78 -4.53 9.25 -11.70
C SER A 78 -3.32 8.92 -10.81
N GLY A 79 -2.54 7.91 -11.16
CA GLY A 79 -1.76 7.11 -10.23
C GLY A 79 -0.31 7.49 -10.14
N GLY A 80 0.02 8.20 -9.08
CA GLY A 80 1.40 8.56 -8.71
C GLY A 80 1.80 9.96 -9.14
N VAL A 81 1.23 10.49 -10.23
CA VAL A 81 1.52 11.85 -10.72
C VAL A 81 0.43 12.86 -10.33
N VAL A 82 -0.83 12.42 -10.20
CA VAL A 82 -1.98 13.31 -9.94
C VAL A 82 -2.76 12.83 -8.73
N SER A 83 -2.33 13.26 -7.55
CA SER A 83 -3.11 13.07 -6.33
C SER A 83 -4.42 13.85 -6.42
N SER A 84 -5.55 13.18 -6.17
CA SER A 84 -6.88 13.82 -6.20
C SER A 84 -7.72 13.43 -4.98
N ALA A 85 -8.62 14.33 -4.58
CA ALA A 85 -9.68 13.99 -3.65
C ALA A 85 -10.84 13.36 -4.45
N PRO A 86 -11.51 12.31 -3.93
CA PRO A 86 -12.63 11.71 -4.61
C PRO A 86 -13.91 12.55 -4.46
N ALA A 87 -14.78 12.46 -5.44
CA ALA A 87 -16.14 12.99 -5.38
C ALA A 87 -17.15 11.84 -5.32
N ILE A 88 -18.20 12.01 -4.53
CA ILE A 88 -19.27 11.05 -4.31
C ILE A 88 -20.48 11.49 -5.13
N PHE A 89 -21.02 10.57 -5.91
CA PHE A 89 -22.20 10.79 -6.74
C PHE A 89 -23.31 9.81 -6.34
N ASN A 90 -24.56 10.18 -6.57
CA ASN A 90 -25.67 9.25 -6.48
C ASN A 90 -25.79 8.39 -7.76
N LYS A 91 -26.81 7.51 -7.83
CA LYS A 91 -27.04 6.62 -8.98
C LYS A 91 -27.39 7.37 -10.26
N GLU A 92 -27.93 8.57 -10.13
CA GLU A 92 -28.27 9.48 -11.22
C GLU A 92 -27.10 10.39 -11.63
N MET A 93 -25.87 10.11 -11.16
CA MET A 93 -24.66 10.89 -11.41
C MET A 93 -24.73 12.36 -10.93
N LYS A 94 -25.61 12.66 -9.99
CA LYS A 94 -25.64 13.95 -9.30
C LYS A 94 -24.57 13.98 -8.21
N LEU A 95 -23.76 15.04 -8.19
CA LEU A 95 -22.75 15.26 -7.16
C LEU A 95 -23.43 15.37 -5.77
N LEU A 96 -23.02 14.50 -4.85
CA LEU A 96 -23.44 14.52 -3.45
C LEU A 96 -22.40 15.23 -2.57
N LEU A 97 -21.12 14.95 -2.82
CA LEU A 97 -20.02 15.50 -2.03
C LEU A 97 -18.73 15.53 -2.85
N ASP A 98 -18.07 16.69 -2.92
CA ASP A 98 -16.70 16.79 -3.43
C ASP A 98 -15.74 16.92 -2.24
N LEU A 99 -14.98 15.86 -1.95
CA LEU A 99 -14.01 15.89 -0.86
C LEU A 99 -12.85 16.85 -1.16
N GLY A 100 -12.65 17.27 -2.41
CA GLY A 100 -11.66 18.27 -2.78
C GLY A 100 -11.96 19.67 -2.23
N GLN A 101 -13.21 19.94 -1.87
CA GLN A 101 -13.62 21.20 -1.24
C GLN A 101 -13.42 21.20 0.28
N ILE A 102 -13.07 20.05 0.88
CA ILE A 102 -12.84 19.92 2.31
C ILE A 102 -11.34 20.14 2.58
N PRO A 103 -10.93 21.25 3.25
CA PRO A 103 -9.51 21.55 3.46
C PRO A 103 -8.76 20.48 4.27
N ALA A 104 -9.48 19.75 5.13
CA ALA A 104 -8.94 18.68 5.97
C ALA A 104 -8.78 17.34 5.23
N TYR A 105 -9.21 17.23 3.97
CA TYR A 105 -9.12 15.97 3.22
C TYR A 105 -7.86 15.95 2.35
N ASP A 106 -6.89 15.13 2.75
CA ASP A 106 -5.66 14.95 1.98
C ASP A 106 -5.92 14.26 0.64
N LYS A 107 -5.26 14.77 -0.40
CA LYS A 107 -5.29 14.15 -1.73
C LYS A 107 -4.60 12.80 -1.68
N SER A 108 -5.15 11.84 -2.42
CA SER A 108 -4.63 10.48 -2.49
C SER A 108 -4.71 9.90 -3.90
N ALA A 109 -3.96 8.83 -4.16
CA ALA A 109 -3.99 8.12 -5.43
C ALA A 109 -4.65 6.74 -5.28
N PRO A 110 -5.53 6.32 -6.21
CA PRO A 110 -6.18 5.02 -6.14
C PRO A 110 -5.24 3.90 -6.59
N ILE A 111 -5.31 2.77 -5.88
CA ILE A 111 -4.64 1.51 -6.23
C ILE A 111 -5.57 0.34 -5.92
N GLY A 112 -5.57 -0.69 -6.77
CA GLY A 112 -6.29 -1.93 -6.48
C GLY A 112 -5.66 -2.63 -5.27
N ARG A 113 -6.47 -2.96 -4.26
CA ARG A 113 -5.94 -3.56 -3.01
C ARG A 113 -5.19 -4.87 -3.29
N GLY A 114 -5.74 -5.72 -4.16
CA GLY A 114 -5.10 -6.99 -4.53
C GLY A 114 -3.76 -6.77 -5.21
N ARG A 115 -3.74 -5.91 -6.24
CA ARG A 115 -2.51 -5.53 -6.95
C ARG A 115 -1.42 -5.01 -6.01
N LEU A 116 -1.76 -4.21 -4.99
CA LEU A 116 -0.81 -3.76 -3.99
C LEU A 116 -0.32 -4.90 -3.10
N ARG A 117 -1.22 -5.79 -2.66
CA ARG A 117 -0.86 -6.96 -1.86
C ARG A 117 0.13 -7.85 -2.61
N ASP A 118 -0.18 -8.19 -3.85
CA ASP A 118 0.66 -9.05 -4.69
C ASP A 118 2.04 -8.42 -4.90
N PHE A 119 2.09 -7.10 -5.15
CA PHE A 119 3.34 -6.37 -5.28
C PHE A 119 4.21 -6.42 -4.01
N LEU A 120 3.60 -6.39 -2.83
CA LEU A 120 4.33 -6.45 -1.56
C LEU A 120 4.70 -7.87 -1.15
N HIS A 121 4.10 -8.89 -1.78
CA HIS A 121 4.39 -10.31 -1.54
C HIS A 121 5.43 -10.88 -2.51
N SER A 122 5.70 -10.20 -3.63
CA SER A 122 6.72 -10.54 -4.63
C SER A 122 8.12 -10.07 -4.22
#